data_AF-A0A3P6B0D7-F1
#
_entry.id   AF-A0A3P6B0D7-F1
#
_cell.length_a   1.000
_cell.length_b   1.000
_cell.length_c   1.000
_cell.angle_alpha   90.00
_cell.angle_beta   90.00
_cell.angle_gamma   90.00
#
_symmetry.space_group_name_H-M   'P 1'
#
loop_
_entity.id
_entity.type
_entity.pdbx_description
1 polymer ?
#
loop_
_entity_poly.entity_id
_entity_poly.type
_entity_poly.pdbx_seq_one_letter_code
_entity_poly.pdbx_strand_id
1 'polypeptide(L)' 'MLTDTPGLSETLKKLLVQAVVFFLWGERNNRLHNGSPASTSVLFSKINKTLRDTLLARLPHKRCQGLLSQWFRFA' A
#
# COMPACT_ATOMS: atom_id res chain seq x y z
N MET A 1 -17.29 3.61 -5.54
CA MET A 1 -17.52 2.59 -4.49
C MET A 1 -16.49 1.49 -4.71
N LEU A 2 -15.44 1.42 -3.90
CA LEU A 2 -14.47 0.32 -4.00
C LEU A 2 -15.25 -0.97 -3.77
N THR A 3 -15.25 -1.86 -4.76
CA THR A 3 -16.04 -3.09 -4.77
C THR A 3 -15.81 -3.87 -3.47
N ASP A 4 -16.88 -4.48 -2.98
CA ASP A 4 -16.86 -5.30 -1.77
C ASP A 4 -16.09 -6.58 -2.06
N THR A 5 -14.76 -6.52 -2.06
CA THR A 5 -13.90 -7.71 -2.08
C THR A 5 -14.19 -8.47 -0.78
N PRO A 6 -14.88 -9.62 -0.83
CA PRO A 6 -15.34 -10.29 0.36
C PRO A 6 -14.13 -10.72 1.19
N GLY A 7 -14.05 -10.27 2.44
CA GLY A 7 -13.00 -10.68 3.38
C GLY A 7 -11.76 -9.78 3.47
N LEU A 8 -11.71 -8.66 2.74
CA LEU A 8 -10.64 -7.65 2.90
C LEU A 8 -11.17 -6.42 3.66
N SER A 9 -10.53 -6.07 4.78
CA SER A 9 -10.91 -4.92 5.59
C SER A 9 -10.93 -3.62 4.79
N GLU A 10 -11.95 -2.78 5.00
CA GLU A 10 -12.04 -1.45 4.40
C GLU A 10 -10.84 -0.56 4.76
N THR A 11 -10.32 -0.68 5.99
CA THR A 11 -9.12 0.03 6.44
C THR A 11 -7.91 -0.37 5.60
N LEU A 12 -7.75 -1.66 5.31
CA LEU A 12 -6.65 -2.15 4.48
C LEU A 12 -6.77 -1.64 3.04
N LYS A 13 -7.97 -1.62 2.47
CA LYS A 13 -8.24 -1.03 1.14
C LYS A 13 -7.86 0.46 1.11
N LYS A 14 -8.26 1.23 2.13
CA LYS A 14 -7.94 2.67 2.24
C LYS A 14 -6.44 2.92 2.35
N LEU A 15 -5.73 2.13 3.17
CA LEU A 15 -4.27 2.21 3.30
C LEU A 15 -3.57 1.88 1.97
N LEU A 16 -4.02 0.84 1.28
CA LEU A 16 -3.48 0.46 -0.02
C LEU A 16 -3.68 1.58 -1.06
N VAL A 17 -4.90 2.10 -1.18
CA VAL A 17 -5.19 3.20 -2.12
C VAL A 17 -4.36 4.44 -1.79
N GLN A 18 -4.24 4.79 -0.51
CA GLN A 18 -3.41 5.92 -0.09
C GLN A 18 -1.94 5.73 -0.50
N ALA A 19 -1.36 4.55 -0.23
CA ALA A 19 0.02 4.25 -0.60
C ALA A 19 0.21 4.29 -2.12
N VAL A 20 -0.69 3.66 -2.88
CA VAL A 20 -0.66 3.65 -4.36
C VAL A 20 -0.69 5.08 -4.91
N VAL A 21 -1.64 5.90 -4.47
CA VAL A 21 -1.77 7.30 -4.93
C VAL A 21 -0.52 8.10 -4.58
N PHE A 22 0.00 7.96 -3.37
CA PHE A 22 1.23 8.64 -2.93
C PHE A 22 2.42 8.29 -3.82
N PHE A 23 2.64 7.00 -4.07
CA PHE A 23 3.76 6.52 -4.88
C PHE A 23 3.60 6.87 -6.37
N LEU A 24 2.38 6.84 -6.92
CA LEU A 24 2.12 7.29 -8.30
C LEU A 24 2.39 8.78 -8.47
N TRP A 25 1.92 9.61 -7.52
CA TRP A 25 2.17 11.04 -7.54
C TRP A 25 3.67 11.35 -7.46
N GLY A 26 4.38 10.67 -6.56
CA GLY A 26 5.84 10.80 -6.42
C GLY A 26 6.58 10.38 -7.69
N GLU A 27 6.19 9.26 -8.31
CA GLU A 27 6.78 8.79 -9.56
C GLU A 27 6.54 9.76 -10.72
N ARG A 28 5.32 10.30 -10.84
CA ARG A 28 5.00 11.33 -11.83
C ARG A 28 5.91 12.56 -11.66
N ASN A 29 6.09 13.02 -10.44
CA ASN A 29 6.95 14.18 -10.16
C ASN A 29 8.44 13.86 -10.41
N ASN A 30 8.87 12.64 -10.08
CA ASN A 30 10.23 12.20 -10.34
C ASN A 30 10.55 12.18 -11.85
N ARG A 31 9.59 11.74 -12.68
CA ARG A 31 9.73 11.85 -14.15
C ARG A 31 9.81 13.29 -14.63
N LEU A 32 9.02 14.18 -14.04
CA LEU A 32 8.98 15.60 -14.41
C LEU A 32 10.29 16.33 -14.06
N HIS A 33 10.87 16.04 -12.89
CA HIS A 33 12.01 16.81 -12.37
C HIS A 33 13.37 16.14 -12.55
N ASN A 34 13.44 14.81 -12.46
CA ASN A 34 14.70 14.06 -12.51
C ASN A 34 14.87 13.26 -13.81
N GLY A 35 13.82 13.15 -14.64
CA GLY A 35 13.85 12.44 -15.92
C GLY A 35 14.11 10.93 -15.83
N SER A 36 14.18 10.36 -14.62
CA SER A 36 14.53 8.96 -14.38
C SER A 36 13.30 8.15 -13.96
N PRO A 37 12.65 7.42 -14.87
CA PRO A 37 11.47 6.63 -14.54
C PRO A 37 11.84 5.42 -13.67
N ALA A 38 11.11 5.21 -12.57
CA ALA A 38 11.19 3.96 -11.86
C ALA A 38 10.48 2.85 -12.64
N SER A 39 10.99 1.62 -12.56
CA SER A 39 10.26 0.45 -13.06
C SER A 39 9.01 0.20 -12.22
N THR A 40 8.00 -0.39 -12.85
CA THR A 40 6.77 -0.82 -12.17
C THR A 40 7.06 -1.82 -11.05
N SER A 41 8.05 -2.71 -11.24
CA SER A 41 8.49 -3.67 -10.22
C SER A 41 9.07 -2.99 -8.97
N VAL A 42 9.87 -1.94 -9.15
CA VAL A 42 10.43 -1.16 -8.04
C VAL A 42 9.32 -0.42 -7.30
N LEU A 43 8.38 0.19 -8.03
CA LEU A 43 7.24 0.89 -7.42
C LEU A 43 6.35 -0.07 -6.62
N PHE A 44 6.05 -1.24 -7.17
CA PHE A 44 5.28 -2.28 -6.48
C PHE A 44 5.99 -2.77 -5.21
N SER A 45 7.30 -3.01 -5.29
CA SER A 45 8.11 -3.40 -4.13
C SER A 45 8.08 -2.34 -3.03
N LYS A 46 8.19 -1.05 -3.40
CA LYS A 46 8.07 0.08 -2.46
C LYS A 46 6.70 0.12 -1.79
N ILE A 47 5.62 0.03 -2.56
CA ILE A 47 4.24 0.02 -2.03
C ILE A 47 4.05 -1.15 -1.05
N ASN A 48 4.46 -2.35 -1.45
CA ASN A 48 4.34 -3.55 -0.61
C ASN A 48 5.15 -3.41 0.69
N LYS A 49 6.39 -2.92 0.62
CA LYS A 49 7.21 -2.68 1.81
C LYS A 49 6.55 -1.64 2.74
N THR A 50 6.13 -0.50 2.21
CA THR A 50 5.47 0.57 2.99
C THR A 50 4.20 0.08 3.67
N LEU A 51 3.38 -0.73 3.00
CA LEU A 51 2.20 -1.32 3.63
C LEU A 51 2.57 -2.28 4.75
N ARG A 52 3.53 -3.17 4.54
CA ARG A 52 4.00 -4.09 5.59
C ARG A 52 4.52 -3.33 6.80
N ASP A 53 5.38 -2.34 6.58
CA ASP A 53 5.96 -1.51 7.66
C ASP A 53 4.86 -0.75 8.42
N THR A 54 3.87 -0.20 7.72
CA THR A 54 2.73 0.51 8.33
C THR A 54 1.85 -0.43 9.16
N LEU A 55 1.57 -1.63 8.64
CA LEU A 55 0.75 -2.62 9.32
C LEU A 55 1.48 -3.19 10.55
N LEU A 56 2.79 -3.44 10.45
CA LEU A 56 3.63 -3.86 11.57
C LEU A 56 3.68 -2.80 12.68
N ALA A 57 3.89 -1.53 12.33
CA ALA A 57 3.90 -0.43 13.29
C ALA A 57 2.56 -0.28 14.03
N ARG A 58 1.45 -0.66 13.38
CA ARG A 58 0.09 -0.58 13.94
C ARG A 58 -0.39 -1.89 14.56
N LEU A 59 0.42 -2.95 14.56
CA LEU A 59 0.07 -4.26 15.12
C LEU A 59 -0.41 -4.20 16.58
N PRO A 60 0.16 -3.36 17.49
CA PRO A 60 -0.31 -3.27 18.87
C PRO A 60 -1.72 -2.66 19.00
N HIS A 61 -2.22 -1.99 17.97
CA HIS A 61 -3.47 -1.26 18.02
C HIS A 61 -4.67 -2.18 17.76
N LYS A 62 -5.63 -2.24 18.70
CA LYS A 62 -6.80 -3.16 18.63
C LYS A 62 -7.57 -3.08 17.31
N ARG A 63 -7.73 -1.87 16.73
CA ARG A 63 -8.43 -1.67 15.44
C ARG A 63 -7.67 -2.20 14.21
N CYS A 64 -6.41 -2.57 14.38
CA CYS A 64 -5.53 -3.06 13.33
C CYS A 64 -5.21 -4.56 13.46
N GLN A 65 -5.81 -5.24 14.44
CA GLN A 65 -5.70 -6.68 14.59
C GLN A 65 -6.22 -7.39 13.33
N GLY A 66 -5.47 -8.37 12.84
CA GLY A 66 -5.81 -9.15 11.65
C GLY A 66 -5.60 -8.44 10.31
N LEU A 67 -5.27 -7.14 10.27
CA LEU A 67 -5.00 -6.47 8.98
C LEU A 67 -3.73 -7.00 8.30
N LEU A 68 -2.68 -7.28 9.09
CA LEU A 68 -1.44 -7.85 8.58
C LEU A 68 -1.64 -9.27 8.04
N SER A 69 -2.39 -10.12 8.74
CA SER A 69 -2.70 -11.47 8.27
C SER A 69 -3.57 -11.46 7.02
N GLN A 70 -4.52 -10.52 6.92
CA GLN A 70 -5.29 -10.29 5.69
C GLN A 70 -4.39 -9.90 4.51
N TRP A 71 -3.37 -9.06 4.72
CA TRP A 71 -2.41 -8.69 3.68
C TRP A 71 -1.60 -9.88 3.17
N PHE A 72 -1.17 -10.77 4.07
CA PHE A 72 -0.39 -11.95 3.71
C PHE A 72 -1.23 -13.12 3.19
N ARG A 73 -2.57 -13.04 3.22
CA ARG A 73 -3.45 -14.13 2.77
C ARG A 73 -3.26 -14.52 1.30
N PHE A 74 -2.86 -13.56 0.46
CA PHE A 74 -2.70 -13.72 -0.98
C PHE A 74 -1.28 -13.40 -1.47
N ALA A 75 -0.34 -13.26 -0.53
CA ALA A 75 1.05 -12.91 -0.81
C ALA A 75 1.88 -14.11 -1.23
#